data_AF-A0A1Y2D6J5-F1
#
_entry.id   AF-A0A1Y2D6J5-F1
#
_cell.length_a   1.000
_cell.length_b   1.000
_cell.length_c   1.000
_cell.angle_alpha   90.00
_cell.angle_beta   90.00
_cell.angle_gamma   90.00
#
_symmetry.space_group_name_H-M   'P 1'
#
loop_
_entity.id
_entity.type
_entity.pdbx_description
1 polymer ?
#
loop_
_entity_poly.entity_id
_entity_poly.type
_entity_poly.pdbx_seq_one_letter_code
_entity_poly.pdbx_strand_id
1 'polypeptide(L)'
;MFMLLVKYSIEKKIKIIINEKDIEKIISGNLNFVNLKRISEINPEFIKLIYVYRNKNIIEVIFSENSYILKKIIEYFDNEKKEKERIGKDLENEKMKNKRVEKDFGNEKREKEKIENENKLLRKKLKDERKALRNYIMNVINSKRDDKDTYLTYECQQGNIEEVKKLIHRGMDINEKNKDGDTPLLIACKNSNIELVKCLLNY
;
A
#
# COMPACT_ATOMS: atom_id res chain seq x y z
N MET A 1 -51.34 2.81 3.11
CA MET A 1 -52.50 2.48 2.26
C MET A 1 -52.14 2.34 0.78
N PHE A 2 -51.62 3.36 0.10
CA PHE A 2 -51.26 3.28 -1.34
C PHE A 2 -50.30 2.13 -1.72
N MET A 3 -49.23 1.92 -0.94
CA MET A 3 -48.28 0.82 -1.21
C MET A 3 -48.91 -0.57 -1.13
N LEU A 4 -49.97 -0.74 -0.32
CA LEU A 4 -50.72 -2.00 -0.26
C LEU A 4 -51.54 -2.20 -1.55
N LEU A 5 -52.15 -1.15 -2.08
CA LEU A 5 -52.85 -1.20 -3.38
C LEU A 5 -51.89 -1.55 -4.51
N VAL A 6 -50.69 -0.96 -4.53
CA VAL A 6 -49.64 -1.29 -5.50
C VAL A 6 -49.21 -2.76 -5.40
N LYS A 7 -48.99 -3.28 -4.19
CA LYS A 7 -48.65 -4.70 -3.98
C LYS A 7 -49.76 -5.62 -4.51
N TYR A 8 -51.01 -5.35 -4.12
CA TYR A 8 -52.17 -6.11 -4.57
C TYR A 8 -52.34 -6.08 -6.10
N SER A 9 -52.13 -4.91 -6.71
CA SER A 9 -52.13 -4.71 -8.16
C SER A 9 -51.09 -5.59 -8.86
N ILE A 10 -49.87 -5.68 -8.32
CA ILE A 10 -48.81 -6.56 -8.83
C ILE A 10 -49.22 -8.03 -8.71
N GLU A 11 -49.68 -8.46 -7.53
CA GLU A 11 -50.07 -9.85 -7.26
C GLU A 11 -51.22 -10.32 -8.15
N LYS A 12 -52.22 -9.46 -8.37
CA LYS A 12 -53.39 -9.76 -9.18
C LYS A 12 -53.25 -9.38 -10.64
N LYS A 13 -52.12 -8.78 -11.03
CA LYS A 13 -51.87 -8.25 -12.39
C LYS A 13 -52.94 -7.27 -12.86
N ILE A 14 -53.44 -6.43 -11.95
CA ILE A 14 -54.45 -5.40 -12.23
C ILE A 14 -53.73 -4.07 -12.40
N LYS A 15 -54.06 -3.30 -13.43
CA LYS A 15 -53.54 -1.94 -13.60
C LYS A 15 -54.34 -0.95 -12.75
N ILE A 16 -53.68 -0.14 -11.94
CA ILE A 16 -54.34 0.91 -11.16
C ILE A 16 -54.53 2.12 -12.07
N ILE A 17 -55.75 2.65 -12.16
CA ILE A 17 -56.04 3.88 -12.90
C ILE A 17 -56.24 5.01 -11.89
N ILE A 18 -55.47 6.08 -12.05
CA ILE A 18 -55.58 7.30 -11.25
C ILE A 18 -56.05 8.42 -12.17
N ASN A 19 -57.23 8.96 -11.91
CA ASN A 19 -57.76 10.11 -12.63
C ASN A 19 -57.66 11.36 -11.76
N GLU A 20 -56.91 12.35 -12.24
CA GLU A 20 -56.65 13.57 -11.50
C GLU A 20 -57.91 14.40 -11.24
N LYS A 21 -58.84 14.44 -12.20
CA LYS A 21 -60.12 15.15 -12.04
C LYS A 21 -60.99 14.54 -10.94
N ASP A 22 -60.93 13.21 -10.80
CA ASP A 22 -61.66 12.52 -9.73
C ASP A 22 -61.05 12.82 -8.36
N ILE A 23 -59.73 12.91 -8.27
CA ILE A 23 -59.02 13.35 -7.06
C ILE A 23 -59.41 14.78 -6.68
N GLU A 24 -59.40 15.72 -7.64
CA GLU A 24 -59.81 17.10 -7.39
C GLU A 24 -61.25 17.18 -6.88
N LYS A 25 -62.16 16.38 -7.45
CA LYS A 25 -63.56 16.30 -7.01
C LYS A 25 -63.70 15.74 -5.59
N ILE A 26 -62.94 14.70 -5.25
CA ILE A 26 -62.90 14.11 -3.90
C ILE A 26 -62.40 15.13 -2.87
N ILE A 27 -61.33 15.86 -3.19
CA ILE A 27 -60.75 16.89 -2.32
C ILE A 27 -61.74 18.05 -2.12
N SER A 28 -62.35 18.54 -3.19
CA SER A 28 -63.32 19.65 -3.13
C SER A 28 -64.65 19.28 -2.47
N GLY A 29 -65.01 18.00 -2.46
CA GLY A 29 -66.21 17.48 -1.81
C GLY A 29 -66.17 17.45 -0.27
N ASN A 30 -65.07 17.88 0.37
CA ASN A 30 -64.91 17.96 1.83
C ASN A 30 -65.29 16.65 2.57
N LEU A 31 -64.88 15.51 2.03
CA LEU A 31 -65.09 14.21 2.67
C LEU A 31 -64.30 14.14 3.99
N ASN A 32 -64.97 13.72 5.07
CA ASN A 32 -64.45 13.69 6.45
C ASN A 32 -63.10 12.95 6.65
N PHE A 33 -62.64 12.18 5.67
CA PHE A 33 -61.43 11.36 5.76
C PHE A 33 -60.22 11.95 4.99
N VAL A 34 -60.38 13.07 4.29
CA VAL A 34 -59.31 13.72 3.52
C VAL A 34 -59.09 15.13 4.04
N ASN A 35 -57.99 15.36 4.76
CA ASN A 35 -57.60 16.68 5.25
C ASN A 35 -56.72 17.43 4.22
N LEU A 36 -57.22 17.57 2.99
CA LEU A 36 -56.57 18.34 1.93
C LEU A 36 -57.59 19.35 1.38
N LYS A 37 -57.17 20.59 1.13
CA LYS A 37 -58.05 21.62 0.55
C LYS A 37 -57.89 21.74 -0.96
N ARG A 38 -56.70 21.39 -1.49
CA ARG A 38 -56.36 21.48 -2.91
C ARG A 38 -55.43 20.34 -3.31
N ILE A 39 -55.46 19.96 -4.58
CA ILE A 39 -54.57 18.91 -5.12
C ILE A 39 -53.08 19.26 -4.98
N SER A 40 -52.74 20.56 -4.95
CA SER A 40 -51.38 21.05 -4.74
C SER A 40 -50.79 20.70 -3.37
N GLU A 41 -51.63 20.36 -2.40
CA GLU A 41 -51.22 19.98 -1.05
C GLU A 41 -50.84 18.48 -0.96
N ILE A 42 -51.02 17.71 -2.05
CA ILE A 42 -50.53 16.33 -2.10
C ILE A 42 -49.01 16.33 -1.94
N ASN A 43 -48.53 15.46 -1.04
CA ASN A 43 -47.12 15.28 -0.76
C ASN A 43 -46.33 15.00 -2.06
N PRO A 44 -45.29 15.78 -2.38
CA PRO A 44 -44.45 15.56 -3.57
C PRO A 44 -43.86 14.14 -3.67
N GLU A 45 -43.54 13.51 -2.53
CA GLU A 45 -43.02 12.13 -2.55
C GLU A 45 -44.07 11.10 -2.94
N PHE A 46 -45.35 11.40 -2.71
CA PHE A 46 -46.43 10.59 -3.24
C PHE A 46 -46.49 10.66 -4.76
N ILE A 47 -46.32 11.86 -5.34
CA ILE A 47 -46.28 12.07 -6.79
C ILE A 47 -45.07 11.34 -7.40
N LYS A 48 -43.93 11.33 -6.71
CA LYS A 48 -42.76 10.55 -7.11
C LYS A 48 -43.06 9.05 -7.15
N LEU A 49 -43.77 8.52 -6.16
CA LEU A 49 -44.20 7.11 -6.18
C LEU A 49 -45.14 6.82 -7.35
N ILE A 50 -46.13 7.68 -7.60
CA ILE A 50 -47.01 7.56 -8.78
C ILE A 50 -46.17 7.49 -10.06
N TYR A 51 -45.20 8.38 -10.20
CA TYR A 51 -44.28 8.40 -11.34
C TYR A 51 -43.47 7.10 -11.50
N VAL A 52 -42.84 6.62 -10.42
CA VAL A 52 -42.05 5.38 -10.42
C VAL A 52 -42.90 4.18 -10.85
N TYR A 53 -44.11 4.05 -10.31
CA TYR A 53 -44.99 2.92 -10.62
C TYR A 53 -45.71 3.07 -11.96
N ARG A 54 -45.89 4.29 -12.46
CA ARG A 54 -46.32 4.56 -13.84
C ARG A 54 -45.28 4.08 -14.85
N ASN A 55 -43.99 4.35 -14.61
CA ASN A 55 -42.90 3.87 -15.49
C ASN A 55 -42.75 2.35 -15.49
N LYS A 56 -43.15 1.69 -14.40
CA LYS A 56 -43.23 0.22 -14.31
C LYS A 56 -44.51 -0.35 -14.95
N ASN A 57 -45.34 0.49 -15.57
CA ASN A 57 -46.62 0.13 -16.16
C ASN A 57 -47.63 -0.50 -15.17
N ILE A 58 -47.47 -0.23 -13.87
CA ILE A 58 -48.37 -0.70 -12.81
C ILE A 58 -49.54 0.28 -12.63
N ILE A 59 -49.26 1.57 -12.82
CA ILE A 59 -50.22 2.67 -12.69
C ILE A 59 -50.40 3.37 -14.03
N GLU A 60 -51.65 3.65 -14.39
CA GLU A 60 -52.02 4.60 -15.42
C GLU A 60 -52.52 5.88 -14.77
N VAL A 61 -52.04 7.03 -15.26
CA VAL A 61 -52.45 8.34 -14.75
C VAL A 61 -53.10 9.11 -15.87
N ILE A 62 -54.36 9.50 -15.66
CA ILE A 62 -55.13 10.36 -16.55
C ILE A 62 -55.02 11.78 -16.00
N PHE A 63 -54.29 12.62 -16.74
CA PHE A 63 -53.98 14.00 -16.36
C PHE A 63 -55.10 14.97 -16.80
N SER A 64 -55.33 16.02 -16.00
CA SER A 64 -56.18 17.15 -16.40
C SER A 64 -55.40 18.15 -17.27
N GLU A 65 -56.10 19.05 -17.97
CA GLU A 65 -55.47 20.09 -18.81
C GLU A 65 -54.46 20.96 -18.04
N ASN A 66 -54.71 21.19 -16.75
CA ASN A 66 -53.84 21.98 -15.86
C ASN A 66 -53.16 21.15 -14.78
N SER A 67 -52.96 19.85 -15.05
CA SER A 67 -52.45 18.83 -14.13
C SER A 67 -51.33 19.32 -13.22
N TYR A 68 -51.59 19.27 -11.91
CA TYR A 68 -50.58 19.50 -10.88
C TYR A 68 -49.62 18.32 -10.80
N ILE A 69 -50.15 17.09 -10.91
CA ILE A 69 -49.35 15.86 -10.85
C ILE A 69 -48.32 15.85 -11.99
N LEU A 70 -48.74 16.15 -13.22
CA LEU A 70 -47.83 16.18 -14.39
C LEU A 70 -46.75 17.24 -14.22
N LYS A 71 -47.10 18.46 -13.79
CA LYS A 71 -46.13 19.55 -13.55
C LYS A 71 -45.06 19.11 -12.55
N LYS A 72 -45.45 18.46 -11.45
CA LYS A 72 -44.51 17.97 -10.43
C LYS A 72 -43.64 16.82 -10.91
N ILE A 73 -44.17 15.94 -11.76
CA ILE A 73 -43.37 14.87 -12.39
C ILE A 73 -42.29 15.48 -13.28
N ILE A 74 -42.62 16.47 -14.14
CA ILE A 74 -41.67 17.14 -15.02
C ILE A 74 -40.57 17.85 -14.20
N GLU A 75 -40.95 18.58 -13.15
CA GLU A 75 -40.01 19.25 -12.25
C GLU A 75 -39.02 18.28 -11.60
N TYR A 76 -39.50 17.11 -11.17
CA TYR A 76 -38.66 16.04 -10.62
C TYR A 76 -37.62 15.55 -11.63
N PHE A 77 -38.02 15.31 -12.89
CA PHE A 77 -37.12 14.86 -13.95
C PHE A 77 -36.02 15.87 -14.28
N ASP A 78 -36.38 17.14 -14.42
CA ASP A 78 -35.43 18.20 -14.76
C ASP A 78 -34.36 18.37 -13.68
N ASN A 79 -34.76 18.24 -12.41
CA ASN A 79 -33.84 18.27 -11.28
C ASN A 79 -32.92 17.05 -11.27
N GLU A 80 -33.43 15.85 -11.53
CA GLU A 80 -32.62 14.62 -11.59
C GLU A 80 -31.56 14.69 -12.71
N LYS A 81 -31.91 15.26 -13.87
CA LYS A 81 -30.98 15.44 -14.99
C LYS A 81 -29.87 16.43 -14.64
N LYS A 82 -30.20 17.58 -14.07
CA LYS A 82 -29.22 18.60 -13.64
C LYS A 82 -28.25 18.04 -12.59
N GLU A 83 -28.75 17.23 -11.67
CA GLU A 83 -27.92 16.61 -10.62
C GLU A 83 -26.96 15.58 -11.20
N LYS A 84 -27.41 14.73 -12.13
CA LYS A 84 -26.54 13.79 -12.86
C LYS A 84 -25.44 14.48 -13.65
N GLU A 85 -25.74 15.61 -14.29
CA GLU A 85 -24.74 16.41 -15.02
C GLU A 85 -23.70 17.05 -14.09
N ARG A 86 -24.10 17.51 -12.90
CA ARG A 86 -23.17 18.02 -11.87
C ARG A 86 -22.23 16.92 -11.38
N ILE A 87 -22.79 15.78 -10.97
CA ILE A 87 -22.02 14.61 -10.51
C ILE A 87 -21.04 14.13 -11.58
N GLY A 88 -21.46 14.13 -12.86
CA GLY A 88 -20.59 13.77 -13.98
C GLY A 88 -19.36 14.69 -14.11
N LYS A 89 -19.55 16.00 -13.98
CA LYS A 89 -18.47 17.00 -14.01
C LYS A 89 -17.53 16.87 -12.81
N ASP A 90 -18.07 16.62 -11.62
CA ASP A 90 -17.28 16.46 -10.40
C ASP A 90 -16.40 15.20 -10.46
N LEU A 91 -16.93 14.08 -10.96
CA LEU A 91 -16.16 12.85 -11.20
C LEU A 91 -15.06 13.04 -12.24
N GLU A 92 -15.29 13.82 -13.29
CA GLU A 92 -14.28 14.11 -14.30
C GLU A 92 -13.15 14.98 -13.73
N ASN A 93 -13.48 15.97 -12.91
CA ASN A 93 -12.52 16.80 -12.19
C ASN A 93 -11.67 15.98 -11.21
N GLU A 94 -12.27 15.05 -10.44
CA GLU A 94 -11.52 14.15 -9.56
C GLU A 94 -10.58 13.22 -10.33
N LYS A 95 -11.04 12.63 -11.44
CA LYS A 95 -10.18 11.79 -12.30
C LYS A 95 -8.98 12.56 -12.82
N MET A 96 -9.17 13.81 -13.24
CA MET A 96 -8.08 14.69 -13.69
C MET A 96 -7.10 15.04 -12.56
N LYS A 97 -7.59 15.24 -11.34
CA LYS A 97 -6.76 15.48 -10.15
C LYS A 97 -5.92 14.24 -9.78
N ASN A 98 -6.53 13.06 -9.78
CA ASN A 98 -5.85 11.80 -9.46
C ASN A 98 -4.77 11.46 -10.50
N LYS A 99 -5.03 11.70 -11.79
CA LYS A 99 -4.05 11.51 -12.88
C LYS A 99 -2.82 12.41 -12.74
N ARG A 100 -2.97 13.61 -12.15
CA ARG A 100 -1.82 14.49 -11.83
C ARG A 100 -1.00 13.93 -10.68
N VAL A 101 -1.65 13.46 -9.61
CA VAL A 101 -0.98 12.86 -8.44
C VAL A 101 -0.18 11.60 -8.82
N GLU A 102 -0.73 10.73 -9.68
CA GLU A 102 -0.03 9.52 -10.14
C GLU A 102 1.26 9.83 -10.93
N LYS A 103 1.28 10.95 -11.68
CA LYS A 103 2.45 11.38 -12.46
C LYS A 103 3.58 11.86 -11.55
N ASP A 104 3.24 12.51 -10.44
CA ASP A 104 4.22 13.01 -9.47
C ASP A 104 4.86 11.87 -8.67
N PHE A 105 4.07 10.86 -8.25
CA PHE A 105 4.59 9.64 -7.60
C PHE A 105 5.53 8.83 -8.51
N GLY A 106 5.28 8.79 -9.82
CA GLY A 106 6.13 8.08 -10.78
C GLY A 106 7.53 8.68 -10.93
N ASN A 107 7.67 9.99 -10.74
CA ASN A 107 8.96 10.68 -10.83
C ASN A 107 9.81 10.46 -9.58
N GLU A 108 9.22 10.56 -8.38
CA GLU A 108 9.94 10.30 -7.12
C GLU A 108 10.48 8.87 -7.03
N LYS A 109 9.73 7.87 -7.50
CA LYS A 109 10.18 6.48 -7.48
C LYS A 109 11.41 6.26 -8.37
N ARG A 110 11.42 6.85 -9.58
CA ARG A 110 12.56 6.76 -10.51
C ARG A 110 13.81 7.45 -9.97
N GLU A 111 13.65 8.55 -9.25
CA GLU A 111 14.76 9.28 -8.65
C GLU A 111 15.37 8.52 -7.47
N LYS A 112 14.53 7.92 -6.60
CA LYS A 112 14.99 7.03 -5.52
C LYS A 112 15.74 5.80 -6.06
N GLU A 113 15.24 5.15 -7.11
CA GLU A 113 15.92 4.01 -7.74
C GLU A 113 17.29 4.39 -8.34
N LYS A 114 17.43 5.59 -8.92
CA LYS A 114 18.74 6.09 -9.40
C LYS A 114 19.72 6.27 -8.25
N ILE A 115 19.30 6.95 -7.18
CA ILE A 115 20.12 7.20 -5.99
C ILE A 115 20.55 5.89 -5.32
N GLU A 116 19.65 4.90 -5.24
CA GLU A 116 19.96 3.60 -4.65
C GLU A 116 21.02 2.83 -5.47
N ASN A 117 20.90 2.84 -6.79
CA ASN A 117 21.87 2.20 -7.68
C ASN A 117 23.26 2.86 -7.62
N GLU A 118 23.32 4.19 -7.57
CA GLU A 118 24.58 4.94 -7.40
C GLU A 118 25.24 4.61 -6.05
N ASN A 119 24.47 4.58 -4.96
CA ASN A 119 24.97 4.22 -3.64
C ASN A 119 25.50 2.77 -3.60
N LYS A 120 24.84 1.84 -4.29
CA LYS A 120 25.29 0.45 -4.40
C LYS A 120 26.65 0.35 -5.11
N LEU A 121 26.85 1.12 -6.18
CA LEU A 121 28.13 1.19 -6.89
C LEU A 121 29.23 1.77 -6.02
N LEU A 122 28.94 2.85 -5.29
CA LEU A 122 29.90 3.51 -4.40
C LEU A 122 30.35 2.59 -3.25
N ARG A 123 29.42 1.86 -2.63
CA ARG A 123 29.73 0.86 -1.59
C ARG A 123 30.66 -0.25 -2.10
N LYS A 124 30.46 -0.70 -3.35
CA LYS A 124 31.33 -1.70 -3.98
C LYS A 124 32.75 -1.15 -4.16
N LYS A 125 32.88 0.06 -4.72
CA LYS A 125 34.19 0.74 -4.88
C LYS A 125 34.92 0.89 -3.54
N LEU A 126 34.23 1.37 -2.51
CA LEU A 126 34.79 1.52 -1.17
C LEU A 126 35.25 0.18 -0.56
N LYS A 127 34.54 -0.91 -0.83
CA LYS A 127 34.94 -2.26 -0.38
C LYS A 127 36.23 -2.70 -1.07
N ASP A 128 36.34 -2.47 -2.38
CA ASP A 128 37.52 -2.81 -3.16
C ASP A 128 38.73 -1.97 -2.75
N GLU A 129 38.55 -0.67 -2.53
CA GLU A 129 39.58 0.24 -2.00
C GLU A 129 40.04 -0.17 -0.60
N ARG A 130 39.11 -0.50 0.31
CA ARG A 130 39.45 -1.00 1.65
C ARG A 130 40.24 -2.31 1.58
N LYS A 131 39.90 -3.20 0.66
CA LYS A 131 40.64 -4.46 0.45
C LYS A 131 42.07 -4.17 -0.05
N ALA A 132 42.20 -3.26 -1.01
CA ALA A 132 43.51 -2.84 -1.51
C ALA A 132 44.36 -2.20 -0.41
N LEU A 133 43.77 -1.30 0.38
CA LEU A 133 44.44 -0.65 1.51
C LEU A 133 44.86 -1.65 2.58
N ARG A 134 43.99 -2.63 2.92
CA ARG A 134 44.31 -3.71 3.86
C ARG A 134 45.50 -4.53 3.36
N ASN A 135 45.50 -4.91 2.09
CA ASN A 135 46.61 -5.66 1.49
C ASN A 135 47.90 -4.85 1.50
N TYR A 136 47.84 -3.55 1.18
CA TYR A 136 48.98 -2.66 1.23
C TYR A 136 49.55 -2.56 2.66
N ILE A 137 48.69 -2.30 3.66
CA ILE A 137 49.11 -2.22 5.07
C ILE A 137 49.73 -3.54 5.51
N MET A 138 49.11 -4.68 5.16
CA MET A 138 49.69 -5.99 5.46
C MET A 138 51.06 -6.15 4.81
N ASN A 139 51.21 -5.82 3.52
CA ASN A 139 52.50 -5.89 2.84
C ASN A 139 53.55 -4.98 3.49
N VAL A 140 53.20 -3.77 3.92
CA VAL A 140 54.13 -2.85 4.59
C VAL A 140 54.53 -3.35 5.99
N ILE A 141 53.59 -3.89 6.77
CA ILE A 141 53.91 -4.54 8.06
C ILE A 141 54.89 -5.69 7.85
N ASN A 142 54.62 -6.46 6.80
CA ASN A 142 55.42 -7.62 6.42
C ASN A 142 56.77 -7.28 5.78
N SER A 143 56.95 -6.08 5.21
CA SER A 143 58.23 -5.67 4.60
C SER A 143 59.11 -4.87 5.56
N LYS A 144 58.56 -4.39 6.69
CA LYS A 144 59.33 -3.73 7.77
C LYS A 144 59.87 -4.73 8.81
N ARG A 145 59.47 -5.98 8.72
CA ARG A 145 60.07 -7.11 9.42
C ARG A 145 60.62 -7.99 8.32
N ASP A 146 61.93 -8.10 8.16
CA ASP A 146 62.54 -8.94 7.13
C ASP A 146 62.12 -10.43 7.20
N ASP A 147 61.34 -10.81 8.22
CA ASP A 147 61.01 -12.18 8.60
C ASP A 147 59.49 -12.33 8.83
N LYS A 148 58.70 -12.30 7.75
CA LYS A 148 57.27 -12.71 7.75
C LYS A 148 57.06 -14.08 8.40
N ASP A 149 58.00 -14.98 8.17
CA ASP A 149 57.96 -16.41 8.52
C ASP A 149 58.02 -16.66 10.05
N THR A 150 58.12 -15.60 10.85
CA THR A 150 58.50 -15.72 12.27
C THR A 150 57.52 -15.09 13.24
N TYR A 151 56.39 -14.50 12.83
CA TYR A 151 55.57 -13.77 13.81
C TYR A 151 54.72 -14.67 14.73
N LEU A 152 54.05 -15.68 14.19
CA LEU A 152 53.31 -16.65 15.01
C LEU A 152 54.27 -17.48 15.89
N THR A 153 55.39 -17.90 15.31
CA THR A 153 56.44 -18.65 16.02
C THR A 153 57.15 -17.79 17.08
N TYR A 154 57.35 -16.49 16.86
CA TYR A 154 57.85 -15.54 17.86
C TYR A 154 56.89 -15.38 19.03
N GLU A 155 55.59 -15.14 18.80
CA GLU A 155 54.62 -15.05 19.90
C GLU A 155 54.52 -16.39 20.67
N CYS A 156 54.70 -17.53 19.99
CA CYS A 156 54.83 -18.84 20.63
C CYS A 156 56.10 -18.97 21.48
N GLN A 157 57.24 -18.41 21.04
CA GLN A 157 58.46 -18.35 21.84
C GLN A 157 58.27 -17.49 23.09
N GLN A 158 57.56 -16.37 22.98
CA GLN A 158 57.22 -15.51 24.12
C GLN A 158 56.15 -16.12 25.05
N GLY A 159 55.45 -17.19 24.61
CA GLY A 159 54.38 -17.81 25.38
C GLY A 159 53.10 -16.96 25.46
N ASN A 160 52.92 -15.99 24.56
CA ASN A 160 51.81 -15.05 24.57
C ASN A 160 50.54 -15.65 23.96
N ILE A 161 49.84 -16.49 24.73
CA ILE A 161 48.69 -17.28 24.26
C ILE A 161 47.58 -16.39 23.67
N GLU A 162 47.32 -15.22 24.24
CA GLU A 162 46.25 -14.34 23.79
C GLU A 162 46.54 -13.74 22.41
N GLU A 163 47.78 -13.36 22.15
CA GLU A 163 48.18 -12.86 20.83
C GLU A 163 48.25 -14.00 19.81
N VAL A 164 48.74 -15.19 20.21
CA VAL A 164 48.71 -16.40 19.37
C VAL A 164 47.29 -16.69 18.86
N LYS A 165 46.28 -16.64 19.73
CA LYS A 165 44.87 -16.79 19.34
C LYS A 165 44.43 -15.73 18.34
N LYS A 166 44.78 -14.45 18.55
CA LYS A 166 44.40 -13.36 17.63
C LYS A 166 45.05 -13.53 16.26
N LEU A 167 46.29 -14.01 16.21
CA LEU A 167 47.03 -14.23 14.97
C LEU A 167 46.43 -15.39 14.16
N ILE A 168 46.07 -16.50 14.81
CA ILE A 168 45.38 -17.62 14.17
C ILE A 168 44.03 -17.17 13.60
N HIS A 169 43.22 -16.41 14.36
CA HIS A 169 41.96 -15.86 13.85
C HIS A 169 42.11 -14.86 12.70
N ARG A 170 43.27 -14.22 12.56
CA ARG A 170 43.59 -13.34 11.42
C ARG A 170 44.00 -14.10 10.16
N GLY A 171 44.04 -15.44 10.22
CA GLY A 171 44.29 -16.32 9.08
C GLY A 171 45.76 -16.66 8.86
N MET A 172 46.60 -16.63 9.90
CA MET A 172 47.98 -17.10 9.82
C MET A 172 48.03 -18.64 9.77
N ASP A 173 49.00 -19.19 9.03
CA ASP A 173 49.17 -20.64 8.92
C ASP A 173 49.84 -21.20 10.19
N ILE A 174 49.12 -22.07 10.88
CA ILE A 174 49.56 -22.70 12.13
C ILE A 174 50.69 -23.73 11.93
N ASN A 175 50.93 -24.17 10.69
CA ASN A 175 51.96 -25.14 10.34
C ASN A 175 53.19 -24.50 9.67
N GLU A 176 53.21 -23.17 9.53
CA GLU A 176 54.33 -22.45 8.94
C GLU A 176 55.59 -22.63 9.80
N LYS A 177 56.73 -22.86 9.15
CA LYS A 177 58.01 -23.09 9.82
C LYS A 177 58.80 -21.80 9.89
N ASN A 178 59.47 -21.55 11.01
CA ASN A 178 60.45 -20.46 11.11
C ASN A 178 61.75 -20.79 10.36
N LYS A 179 62.72 -19.87 10.40
CA LYS A 179 64.05 -20.05 9.78
C LYS A 179 64.83 -21.27 10.28
N ASP A 180 64.56 -21.72 11.50
CA ASP A 180 65.18 -22.91 12.10
C ASP A 180 64.43 -24.21 11.74
N GLY A 181 63.36 -24.12 10.94
CA GLY A 181 62.51 -25.25 10.55
C GLY A 181 61.47 -25.64 11.60
N ASP A 182 61.32 -24.86 12.67
CA ASP A 182 60.37 -25.13 13.76
C ASP A 182 58.97 -24.62 13.46
N THR A 183 57.97 -25.45 13.73
CA THR A 183 56.55 -25.04 13.72
C THR A 183 56.16 -24.42 15.07
N PRO A 184 55.05 -23.64 15.14
CA PRO A 184 54.48 -23.15 16.40
C PRO A 184 54.31 -24.25 17.46
N LEU A 185 53.88 -25.44 17.05
CA LEU A 185 53.72 -26.59 17.94
C LEU A 185 55.07 -27.09 18.47
N LEU A 186 56.10 -27.14 17.62
CA LEU A 186 57.43 -27.58 18.04
C LEU A 186 58.05 -26.60 19.05
N ILE A 187 57.82 -25.30 18.89
CA ILE A 187 58.24 -24.27 19.84
C ILE A 187 57.53 -24.43 21.18
N ALA A 188 56.21 -24.64 21.16
CA ALA A 188 55.44 -24.88 22.39
C ALA A 188 55.95 -26.11 23.17
N CYS A 189 56.31 -27.18 22.45
CA CYS A 189 56.94 -28.37 23.03
C CYS A 189 58.34 -28.09 23.58
N LYS A 190 59.22 -27.38 22.84
CA LYS A 190 60.57 -27.02 23.30
C LYS A 190 60.54 -26.19 24.58
N ASN A 191 59.56 -25.29 24.69
CA ASN A 191 59.38 -24.44 25.86
C ASN A 191 58.62 -25.13 27.01
N SER A 192 58.21 -26.40 26.84
CA SER A 192 57.37 -27.14 27.80
C SER A 192 56.08 -26.40 28.20
N ASN A 193 55.54 -25.56 27.31
CA ASN A 193 54.36 -24.75 27.57
C ASN A 193 53.09 -25.55 27.21
N ILE A 194 52.59 -26.32 28.17
CA ILE A 194 51.42 -27.21 28.01
C ILE A 194 50.17 -26.43 27.60
N GLU A 195 49.99 -25.22 28.11
CA GLU A 195 48.81 -24.40 27.81
C GLU A 195 48.82 -23.92 26.35
N LEU A 196 49.99 -23.51 25.86
CA LEU A 196 50.19 -23.16 24.46
C LEU A 196 50.03 -24.38 23.53
N VAL A 197 50.51 -25.56 23.93
CA VAL A 197 50.29 -26.82 23.18
C VAL A 197 48.80 -27.11 23.05
N LYS A 198 48.04 -27.05 24.15
CA LYS A 198 46.58 -27.23 24.13
C LYS A 198 45.89 -26.18 23.26
N CYS A 199 46.34 -24.93 23.33
CA CYS A 199 45.81 -23.85 22.51
C CYS A 199 46.00 -24.16 21.02
N LEU A 200 47.21 -24.53 20.60
CA LEU A 200 47.53 -24.81 19.21
C LEU A 200 46.83 -26.08 18.67
N LEU A 201 46.65 -27.11 19.49
CA LEU A 201 45.92 -28.33 19.11
C LEU A 201 44.40 -28.15 18.99
N ASN A 202 43.86 -27.05 19.53
CA ASN A 202 42.43 -26.74 19.47
C ASN A 202 42.03 -25.91 18.24
N TYR A 203 42.97 -25.59 17.34
CA TYR A 203 42.74 -24.90 16.07
C TYR A 203 43.11 -25.81 14.90
#